data_AF-A0ABD3FTB5-F1
#
_entry.id   AF-A0ABD3FTB5-F1
#
_cell.length_a   1.000
_cell.length_b   1.000
_cell.length_c   1.000
_cell.angle_alpha   90.00
_cell.angle_beta   90.00
_cell.angle_gamma   90.00
#
_symmetry.space_group_name_H-M   'P 1'
#
loop_
_entity.id
_entity.type
_entity.pdbx_description
1 polymer ?
#
loop_
_entity_poly.entity_id
_entity_poly.type
_entity_poly.pdbx_seq_one_letter_code
_entity_poly.pdbx_strand_id
1 'polypeptide(L)'
;MVRIAAFAGASAAVLASANAFTVTITNGCSGDIELYTRLASIYTDESETIASGASVDKTIEKGFEGHYRNGSSDAATLIEFATKGDLDLAWFDIGIIPPRLGAGYEYCTSLQECQQHSDSGIGFNTAVQVTPTSNTGKDTCEQIECLADGCEDAYNFPKDDGKTHSCAFGTDFVVTFCPSGDNTQQQTTSGSASTTQDAAQQQTGSASTTQEETPAPETTAPTVTEAPATEAPATDSAVQQASAASDSGAGKVHTQEEGESETTSPEVTQSETTAPEVTPASTPAATKSKYCV
;
A
#
# COMPACT_ATOMS: atom_id res chain seq x y z
N MET A 1 -10.37 -49.92 56.18
CA MET A 1 -10.20 -48.51 55.75
C MET A 1 -9.25 -48.51 54.57
N VAL A 2 -9.76 -48.44 53.35
CA VAL A 2 -8.95 -48.38 52.12
C VAL A 2 -8.99 -46.93 51.63
N ARG A 3 -7.85 -46.27 51.60
CA ARG A 3 -7.71 -44.89 51.09
C ARG A 3 -7.56 -44.95 49.58
N ILE A 4 -8.56 -44.45 48.86
CA ILE A 4 -8.49 -44.24 47.41
C ILE A 4 -7.74 -42.92 47.18
N ALA A 5 -6.56 -43.00 46.58
CA ALA A 5 -5.81 -41.83 46.14
C ALA A 5 -6.39 -41.33 44.80
N ALA A 6 -6.88 -40.10 44.80
CA ALA A 6 -7.31 -39.42 43.58
C ALA A 6 -6.07 -38.89 42.85
N PHE A 7 -5.79 -39.42 41.65
CA PHE A 7 -4.84 -38.82 40.73
C PHE A 7 -5.52 -37.63 40.04
N ALA A 8 -5.07 -36.41 40.37
CA ALA A 8 -5.40 -35.21 39.61
C ALA A 8 -4.60 -35.24 38.31
N GLY A 9 -5.27 -35.50 37.19
CA GLY A 9 -4.68 -35.35 35.86
C GLY A 9 -4.60 -33.87 35.51
N ALA A 10 -3.39 -33.32 35.43
CA ALA A 10 -3.16 -32.01 34.83
C ALA A 10 -3.27 -32.15 33.30
N SER A 11 -4.40 -31.72 32.74
CA SER A 11 -4.53 -31.56 31.29
C SER A 11 -3.72 -30.35 30.85
N ALA A 12 -2.54 -30.58 30.28
CA ALA A 12 -1.83 -29.56 29.53
C ALA A 12 -2.62 -29.26 28.26
N ALA A 13 -3.27 -28.11 28.21
CA ALA A 13 -3.83 -27.58 26.98
C ALA A 13 -2.67 -27.23 26.05
N VAL A 14 -2.48 -28.02 24.99
CA VAL A 14 -1.57 -27.66 23.91
C VAL A 14 -2.20 -26.47 23.21
N LEU A 15 -1.64 -25.27 23.41
CA LEU A 15 -1.96 -24.12 22.57
C LEU A 15 -1.43 -24.46 21.17
N ALA A 16 -2.33 -24.86 20.27
CA ALA A 16 -2.00 -24.91 18.86
C ALA A 16 -1.72 -23.47 18.42
N SER A 17 -0.46 -23.14 18.15
CA SER A 17 -0.13 -21.91 17.44
C SER A 17 -0.75 -22.03 16.05
N ALA A 18 -1.79 -21.24 15.78
CA ALA A 18 -2.29 -21.10 14.42
C ALA A 18 -1.13 -20.53 13.59
N ASN A 19 -0.66 -21.26 12.58
CA ASN A 19 0.40 -20.80 11.66
C ASN A 19 -0.19 -20.05 10.45
N ALA A 20 -1.50 -19.80 10.49
CA ALA A 20 -2.26 -19.10 9.48
C ALA A 20 -3.52 -18.48 10.09
N PHE A 21 -4.15 -17.58 9.35
CA PHE A 21 -5.51 -17.09 9.59
C PHE A 21 -6.30 -17.06 8.28
N THR A 22 -7.61 -16.86 8.39
CA THR A 22 -8.52 -16.80 7.24
C THR A 22 -8.90 -15.35 6.95
N VAL A 23 -8.88 -14.98 5.68
CA VAL A 23 -9.54 -13.79 5.15
C VAL A 23 -10.73 -14.24 4.32
N THR A 24 -11.95 -14.02 4.81
CA THR A 24 -13.18 -14.28 4.06
C THR A 24 -13.52 -13.05 3.23
N ILE A 25 -13.37 -13.17 1.91
CA ILE A 25 -13.64 -12.11 0.95
C ILE A 25 -15.06 -12.27 0.43
N THR A 26 -15.89 -11.26 0.65
CA THR A 26 -17.32 -11.25 0.33
C THR A 26 -17.63 -10.21 -0.73
N ASN A 27 -18.42 -10.59 -1.73
CA ASN A 27 -18.93 -9.68 -2.75
C ASN A 27 -20.32 -9.15 -2.35
N GLY A 28 -20.39 -7.91 -1.87
CA GLY A 28 -21.63 -7.18 -1.61
C GLY A 28 -22.14 -6.35 -2.79
N CYS A 29 -21.43 -6.33 -3.93
CA CYS A 29 -21.83 -5.58 -5.12
C CYS A 29 -23.02 -6.25 -5.81
N SER A 30 -23.81 -5.52 -6.62
CA SER A 30 -24.93 -6.16 -7.36
C SER A 30 -24.48 -7.05 -8.51
N GLY A 31 -23.25 -6.86 -8.98
CA GLY A 31 -22.62 -7.68 -10.01
C GLY A 31 -21.55 -8.59 -9.45
N ASP A 32 -21.10 -9.52 -10.28
CA ASP A 32 -19.93 -10.35 -9.99
C ASP A 32 -18.67 -9.48 -9.94
N ILE A 33 -17.75 -9.82 -9.04
CA ILE A 33 -16.42 -9.22 -9.01
C ILE A 33 -15.38 -10.21 -9.54
N GLU A 34 -14.34 -9.68 -10.16
CA GLU A 34 -13.15 -10.45 -10.51
C GLU A 34 -12.11 -10.18 -9.44
N LEU A 35 -11.97 -11.08 -8.47
CA LEU A 35 -10.99 -10.95 -7.41
C LEU A 35 -9.60 -11.25 -7.95
N TYR A 36 -8.78 -10.22 -8.07
CA TYR A 36 -7.37 -10.33 -8.38
C TYR A 36 -6.56 -10.43 -7.08
N THR A 37 -5.60 -11.35 -7.07
CA THR A 37 -4.61 -11.52 -6.00
C THR A 37 -3.21 -11.36 -6.58
N ARG A 38 -2.36 -10.57 -5.91
CA ARG A 38 -0.94 -10.46 -6.23
C ARG A 38 -0.10 -10.59 -4.98
N LEU A 39 0.91 -11.46 -5.03
CA LEU A 39 1.94 -11.55 -4.00
C LEU A 39 3.04 -10.54 -4.29
N ALA A 40 3.59 -9.88 -3.27
CA ALA A 40 4.69 -8.94 -3.46
C ALA A 40 5.96 -9.60 -4.06
N SER A 41 6.11 -10.92 -3.88
CA SER A 41 7.20 -11.70 -4.48
C SER A 41 6.93 -12.15 -5.92
N ILE A 42 5.71 -12.01 -6.44
CA ILE A 42 5.30 -12.51 -7.76
C ILE A 42 4.54 -11.42 -8.52
N TYR A 43 5.11 -10.94 -9.63
CA TYR A 43 4.53 -9.87 -10.46
C TYR A 43 3.45 -10.34 -11.45
N THR A 44 2.80 -11.47 -11.17
CA THR A 44 1.69 -12.00 -11.97
C THR A 44 0.47 -12.13 -11.10
N ASP A 45 -0.67 -11.74 -11.65
CA ASP A 45 -1.94 -11.86 -10.97
C ASP A 45 -2.51 -13.27 -11.08
N GLU A 46 -3.10 -13.74 -9.98
CA GLU A 46 -4.12 -14.77 -9.99
C GLU A 46 -5.50 -14.11 -9.93
N SER A 47 -6.51 -14.74 -10.54
CA SER A 47 -7.87 -14.21 -10.54
C SER A 47 -8.92 -15.30 -10.35
N GLU A 48 -10.01 -14.94 -9.69
CA GLU A 48 -11.23 -15.75 -9.63
C GLU A 48 -12.47 -14.86 -9.60
N THR A 49 -13.61 -15.39 -10.07
CA THR A 49 -14.88 -14.67 -10.02
C THR A 49 -15.61 -14.98 -8.72
N ILE A 50 -16.08 -13.94 -8.02
CA ILE A 50 -16.97 -14.07 -6.87
C ILE A 50 -18.33 -13.51 -7.27
N ALA A 51 -19.32 -14.39 -7.35
CA ALA A 51 -20.68 -13.98 -7.68
C ALA A 51 -21.26 -12.98 -6.67
N SER A 52 -22.21 -12.15 -7.09
CA SER A 52 -22.91 -11.24 -6.17
C SER A 52 -23.50 -12.02 -4.97
N GLY A 53 -23.19 -11.55 -3.75
CA GLY A 53 -23.61 -12.16 -2.50
C GLY A 53 -22.82 -13.41 -2.08
N ALA A 54 -21.82 -13.84 -2.86
CA ALA A 54 -20.96 -14.97 -2.52
C ALA A 54 -19.68 -14.53 -1.78
N SER A 55 -18.97 -15.51 -1.23
CA SER A 55 -17.69 -15.32 -0.55
C SER A 55 -16.69 -16.41 -0.91
N VAL A 56 -15.40 -16.11 -0.76
CA VAL A 56 -14.28 -17.06 -0.82
C VAL A 56 -13.38 -16.87 0.40
N ASP A 57 -12.79 -17.96 0.88
CA ASP A 57 -11.82 -17.93 1.96
C ASP A 57 -10.39 -17.97 1.41
N LYS A 58 -9.53 -17.11 1.94
CA LYS A 58 -8.09 -17.09 1.69
C LYS A 58 -7.33 -17.43 2.97
N THR A 59 -6.50 -18.45 2.91
CA THR A 59 -5.59 -18.79 4.01
C THR A 59 -4.32 -17.96 3.90
N ILE A 60 -4.04 -17.17 4.94
CA ILE A 60 -2.84 -16.34 5.03
C ILE A 60 -1.86 -16.96 6.02
N GLU A 61 -0.74 -17.46 5.51
CA GLU A 61 0.31 -18.06 6.31
C GLU A 61 1.35 -17.03 6.76
N LYS A 62 2.26 -17.42 7.66
CA LYS A 62 3.45 -16.65 7.99
C LYS A 62 4.31 -16.39 6.75
N GLY A 63 4.83 -15.16 6.63
CA GLY A 63 5.66 -14.73 5.50
C GLY A 63 4.88 -14.23 4.28
N PHE A 64 3.55 -14.16 4.35
CA PHE A 64 2.71 -13.57 3.32
C PHE A 64 2.97 -12.05 3.20
N GLU A 65 2.92 -11.56 1.97
CA GLU A 65 2.86 -10.13 1.63
C GLU A 65 2.21 -10.04 0.26
N GLY A 66 1.10 -9.30 0.15
CA GLY A 66 0.34 -9.20 -1.09
C GLY A 66 -0.96 -8.43 -0.91
N HIS A 67 -1.71 -8.32 -2.00
CA HIS A 67 -2.97 -7.59 -2.01
C HIS A 67 -4.07 -8.28 -2.81
N TYR A 68 -5.29 -7.84 -2.51
CA TYR A 68 -6.53 -8.19 -3.18
C TYR A 68 -7.14 -6.95 -3.82
N ARG A 69 -7.78 -7.12 -4.98
CA ARG A 69 -8.49 -6.03 -5.68
C ARG A 69 -9.59 -6.56 -6.59
N ASN A 70 -10.55 -5.71 -6.92
CA ASN A 70 -11.58 -6.02 -7.92
C ASN A 70 -11.13 -5.56 -9.32
N GLY A 71 -10.99 -6.51 -10.24
CA GLY A 71 -10.56 -6.29 -11.62
C GLY A 71 -9.07 -5.99 -11.75
N SER A 72 -8.61 -5.93 -13.00
CA SER A 72 -7.22 -5.62 -13.37
C SER A 72 -6.96 -4.14 -13.69
N SER A 73 -7.98 -3.29 -13.52
CA SER A 73 -7.89 -1.85 -13.80
C SER A 73 -6.87 -1.16 -12.89
N ASP A 74 -6.34 -0.05 -13.37
CA ASP A 74 -5.45 0.83 -12.60
C ASP A 74 -6.17 1.60 -11.51
N ALA A 75 -7.49 1.75 -11.65
CA ALA A 75 -8.35 2.32 -10.61
C ALA A 75 -8.52 1.37 -9.41
N ALA A 76 -7.69 0.36 -9.21
CA ALA A 76 -7.98 -0.67 -8.23
C ALA A 76 -7.75 -0.22 -6.78
N THR A 77 -8.82 -0.20 -5.99
CA THR A 77 -8.72 -0.15 -4.52
C THR A 77 -8.01 -1.41 -4.04
N LEU A 78 -6.86 -1.27 -3.39
CA LEU A 78 -6.05 -2.38 -2.91
C LEU A 78 -6.39 -2.70 -1.45
N ILE A 79 -6.58 -3.97 -1.13
CA ILE A 79 -6.61 -4.46 0.26
C ILE A 79 -5.32 -5.25 0.48
N GLU A 80 -4.43 -4.75 1.32
CA GLU A 80 -3.12 -5.35 1.53
C GLU A 80 -3.05 -6.12 2.85
N PHE A 81 -2.35 -7.25 2.84
CA PHE A 81 -2.03 -8.02 4.04
C PHE A 81 -0.55 -8.38 4.05
N ALA A 82 0.07 -8.33 5.22
CA ALA A 82 1.43 -8.79 5.42
C ALA A 82 1.64 -9.47 6.78
N THR A 83 2.43 -10.54 6.78
CA THR A 83 2.81 -11.32 7.96
C THR A 83 4.32 -11.55 8.01
N LYS A 84 5.08 -10.81 7.19
CA LYS A 84 6.54 -10.81 7.18
C LYS A 84 7.13 -10.10 8.40
N GLY A 85 8.32 -10.54 8.78
CA GLY A 85 9.06 -10.03 9.94
C GLY A 85 8.93 -10.94 11.16
N ASP A 86 9.60 -10.53 12.23
CA ASP A 86 9.73 -11.34 13.45
C ASP A 86 8.55 -11.18 14.43
N LEU A 87 7.61 -10.27 14.12
CA LEU A 87 6.46 -10.00 14.98
C LEU A 87 5.30 -10.95 14.68
N ASP A 88 4.60 -11.37 15.73
CA ASP A 88 3.36 -12.14 15.63
C ASP A 88 2.14 -11.27 15.36
N LEU A 89 2.19 -10.56 14.22
CA LEU A 89 1.14 -9.66 13.77
C LEU A 89 0.64 -10.03 12.37
N ALA A 90 -0.64 -9.75 12.13
CA ALA A 90 -1.22 -9.60 10.82
C ALA A 90 -1.34 -8.11 10.55
N TRP A 91 -0.52 -7.59 9.64
CA TRP A 91 -0.58 -6.22 9.15
C TRP A 91 -1.59 -6.14 8.01
N PHE A 92 -2.37 -5.07 7.97
CA PHE A 92 -3.35 -4.84 6.92
C PHE A 92 -3.62 -3.36 6.73
N ASP A 93 -4.00 -3.00 5.52
CA ASP A 93 -4.36 -1.63 5.13
C ASP A 93 -5.17 -1.63 3.83
N ILE A 94 -5.66 -0.44 3.46
CA ILE A 94 -6.30 -0.17 2.17
C ILE A 94 -5.46 0.88 1.45
N GLY A 95 -5.27 0.73 0.14
CA GLY A 95 -4.56 1.69 -0.69
C GLY A 95 -5.38 2.16 -1.89
N ILE A 96 -5.33 3.47 -2.15
CA ILE A 96 -5.92 4.11 -3.35
C ILE A 96 -4.92 5.02 -4.06
N ILE A 97 -3.62 4.80 -3.83
CA ILE A 97 -2.55 5.53 -4.52
C ILE A 97 -2.63 5.16 -6.01
N PRO A 98 -2.82 6.14 -6.92
CA PRO A 98 -2.81 5.84 -8.35
C PRO A 98 -1.50 5.16 -8.78
N PRO A 99 -1.56 4.01 -9.49
CA PRO A 99 -0.36 3.30 -9.91
C PRO A 99 0.34 4.03 -11.05
N ARG A 100 1.52 3.56 -11.44
CA ARG A 100 2.32 4.13 -12.55
C ARG A 100 2.57 5.64 -12.41
N LEU A 101 3.13 6.01 -11.26
CA LEU A 101 3.65 7.35 -11.05
C LEU A 101 4.82 7.62 -12.00
N GLY A 102 4.85 8.82 -12.56
CA GLY A 102 5.95 9.31 -13.37
C GLY A 102 7.24 9.40 -12.56
N ALA A 103 8.37 9.29 -13.25
CA ALA A 103 9.69 9.33 -12.61
C ALA A 103 9.86 10.62 -11.77
N GLY A 104 10.30 10.45 -10.52
CA GLY A 104 10.47 11.54 -9.55
C GLY A 104 9.25 11.81 -8.66
N TYR A 105 8.13 11.12 -8.89
CA TYR A 105 6.90 11.25 -8.11
C TYR A 105 6.55 9.99 -7.31
N GLU A 106 7.49 9.04 -7.17
CA GLU A 106 7.32 7.80 -6.41
C GLU A 106 7.04 8.05 -4.91
N TYR A 107 7.24 9.29 -4.45
CA TYR A 107 6.94 9.76 -3.10
C TYR A 107 6.11 11.05 -3.13
N CYS A 108 5.14 11.15 -4.04
CA CYS A 108 4.10 12.17 -3.97
C CYS A 108 3.56 12.29 -2.53
N THR A 109 3.20 13.51 -2.14
CA THR A 109 2.93 13.88 -0.75
C THR A 109 1.44 14.12 -0.48
N SER A 110 0.61 13.96 -1.51
CA SER A 110 -0.85 14.06 -1.43
C SER A 110 -1.49 13.23 -2.55
N LEU A 111 -2.74 12.80 -2.35
CA LEU A 111 -3.52 12.11 -3.39
C LEU A 111 -3.56 12.92 -4.69
N GLN A 112 -3.80 14.23 -4.59
CA GLN A 112 -3.85 15.12 -5.74
C GLN A 112 -2.53 15.12 -6.53
N GLU A 113 -1.38 15.17 -5.86
CA GLU A 113 -0.08 15.09 -6.52
C GLU A 113 0.10 13.73 -7.20
N CYS A 114 -0.25 12.63 -6.51
CA CYS A 114 -0.16 11.30 -7.08
C CYS A 114 -1.06 11.14 -8.32
N GLN A 115 -2.28 11.67 -8.28
CA GLN A 115 -3.22 11.65 -9.42
C GLN A 115 -2.69 12.48 -10.61
N GLN A 116 -2.12 13.66 -10.37
CA GLN A 116 -1.57 14.51 -11.43
C GLN A 116 -0.35 13.89 -12.12
N HIS A 117 0.39 13.04 -11.41
CA HIS A 117 1.64 12.45 -11.88
C HIS A 117 1.53 10.94 -12.15
N SER A 118 0.33 10.36 -12.14
CA SER A 118 0.07 9.00 -12.59
C SER A 118 -0.43 8.99 -14.03
N ASP A 119 0.01 8.01 -14.82
CA ASP A 119 -0.52 7.79 -16.18
C ASP A 119 -2.04 7.54 -16.21
N SER A 120 -2.58 6.98 -15.12
CA SER A 120 -4.02 6.67 -14.99
C SER A 120 -4.79 7.80 -14.30
N GLY A 121 -4.15 8.52 -13.38
CA GLY A 121 -4.77 9.51 -12.51
C GLY A 121 -5.85 8.97 -11.56
N ILE A 122 -5.99 7.65 -11.44
CA ILE A 122 -7.06 6.98 -10.69
C ILE A 122 -6.48 5.85 -9.84
N GLY A 123 -6.97 5.67 -8.61
CA GLY A 123 -6.56 4.59 -7.72
C GLY A 123 -7.73 3.94 -6.95
N PHE A 124 -8.97 4.38 -7.21
CA PHE A 124 -10.17 3.86 -6.56
C PHE A 124 -11.22 3.40 -7.58
N ASN A 125 -11.81 2.23 -7.36
CA ASN A 125 -12.87 1.68 -8.22
C ASN A 125 -14.03 1.06 -7.44
N THR A 126 -13.72 0.34 -6.38
CA THR A 126 -14.69 -0.45 -5.63
C THR A 126 -14.57 -0.09 -4.16
N ALA A 127 -15.70 0.18 -3.53
CA ALA A 127 -15.75 0.41 -2.10
C ALA A 127 -15.40 -0.88 -1.35
N VAL A 128 -14.61 -0.77 -0.28
CA VAL A 128 -14.15 -1.92 0.50
C VAL A 128 -14.23 -1.63 1.99
N GLN A 129 -14.42 -2.68 2.78
CA GLN A 129 -14.32 -2.67 4.24
C GLN A 129 -13.56 -3.91 4.69
N VAL A 130 -12.66 -3.74 5.64
CA VAL A 130 -11.90 -4.83 6.27
C VAL A 130 -12.25 -4.86 7.75
N THR A 131 -12.80 -5.97 8.20
CA THR A 131 -13.26 -6.14 9.58
C THR A 131 -12.54 -7.32 10.23
N PRO A 132 -11.68 -7.08 11.24
CA PRO A 132 -11.16 -8.14 12.10
C PRO A 132 -12.32 -8.82 12.85
N THR A 133 -12.34 -10.15 12.88
CA THR A 133 -13.39 -10.93 13.57
C THR A 133 -13.18 -11.02 15.09
N SER A 134 -11.97 -10.71 15.55
CA SER A 134 -11.58 -10.68 16.96
C SER A 134 -10.47 -9.66 17.17
N ASN A 135 -10.10 -9.42 18.43
CA ASN A 135 -9.05 -8.48 18.83
C ASN A 135 -9.29 -7.00 18.45
N THR A 136 -10.46 -6.66 17.90
CA THR A 136 -10.89 -5.29 17.60
C THR A 136 -10.77 -4.38 18.83
N GLY A 137 -10.23 -3.18 18.63
CA GLY A 137 -10.01 -2.17 19.66
C GLY A 137 -8.73 -2.38 20.49
N LYS A 138 -7.88 -3.35 20.12
CA LYS A 138 -6.54 -3.51 20.70
C LYS A 138 -5.50 -2.91 19.76
N ASP A 139 -4.71 -1.97 20.26
CA ASP A 139 -3.71 -1.23 19.47
C ASP A 139 -4.35 -0.61 18.22
N THR A 140 -3.87 -0.94 17.01
CA THR A 140 -4.45 -0.48 15.73
C THR A 140 -5.36 -1.54 15.08
N CYS A 141 -5.71 -2.61 15.79
CA CYS A 141 -6.61 -3.65 15.28
C CYS A 141 -8.05 -3.12 15.28
N GLU A 142 -8.49 -2.58 14.16
CA GLU A 142 -9.83 -2.03 14.01
C GLU A 142 -10.40 -2.31 12.63
N GLN A 143 -11.70 -2.03 12.48
CA GLN A 143 -12.33 -2.05 11.18
C GLN A 143 -11.91 -0.79 10.42
N ILE A 144 -11.54 -0.96 9.16
CA ILE A 144 -11.22 0.14 8.25
C ILE A 144 -12.07 0.06 6.99
N GLU A 145 -12.35 1.21 6.37
CA GLU A 145 -13.13 1.26 5.15
C GLU A 145 -12.69 2.35 4.18
N CYS A 146 -12.86 2.05 2.90
CA CYS A 146 -12.72 3.03 1.83
C CYS A 146 -13.94 2.97 0.93
N LEU A 147 -14.87 3.91 1.14
CA LEU A 147 -16.15 3.93 0.44
C LEU A 147 -16.17 4.85 -0.78
N ALA A 148 -15.14 5.69 -0.95
CA ALA A 148 -14.98 6.62 -2.06
C ALA A 148 -13.50 6.99 -2.23
N ASP A 149 -13.16 7.59 -3.37
CA ASP A 149 -11.84 8.17 -3.60
C ASP A 149 -11.52 9.24 -2.54
N GLY A 150 -10.28 9.27 -2.06
CA GLY A 150 -9.86 10.14 -0.96
C GLY A 150 -10.38 9.75 0.43
N CYS A 151 -10.79 8.49 0.62
CA CYS A 151 -11.25 7.97 1.92
C CYS A 151 -10.18 8.13 3.03
N GLU A 152 -10.64 8.31 4.26
CA GLU A 152 -9.77 8.59 5.39
C GLU A 152 -8.92 7.39 5.80
N ASP A 153 -9.45 6.16 5.76
CA ASP A 153 -8.71 4.99 6.27
C ASP A 153 -7.67 4.42 5.30
N ALA A 154 -7.64 4.89 4.05
CA ALA A 154 -6.71 4.37 3.05
C ALA A 154 -5.44 5.20 2.90
N TYR A 155 -4.37 4.55 2.44
CA TYR A 155 -3.21 5.19 1.86
C TYR A 155 -3.60 6.03 0.66
N ASN A 156 -3.53 7.36 0.84
CA ASN A 156 -3.78 8.34 -0.20
C ASN A 156 -2.49 8.73 -0.95
N PHE A 157 -1.33 8.50 -0.33
CA PHE A 157 0.00 8.74 -0.89
C PHE A 157 1.06 7.87 -0.18
N PRO A 158 2.25 7.64 -0.75
CA PRO A 158 3.23 6.66 -0.25
C PRO A 158 3.79 6.90 1.17
N LYS A 159 3.64 8.10 1.72
CA LYS A 159 4.11 8.47 3.08
C LYS A 159 2.98 8.75 4.05
N ASP A 160 1.78 8.27 3.74
CA ASP A 160 0.64 8.30 4.64
C ASP A 160 0.80 7.24 5.75
N ASP A 161 1.92 7.30 6.50
CA ASP A 161 2.41 6.24 7.39
C ASP A 161 1.44 5.89 8.55
N GLY A 162 0.35 6.64 8.71
CA GLY A 162 -0.68 6.39 9.72
C GLY A 162 -1.78 5.41 9.32
N LYS A 163 -1.72 4.84 8.10
CA LYS A 163 -2.79 4.00 7.54
C LYS A 163 -2.55 2.49 7.67
N THR A 164 -1.40 2.07 8.20
CA THR A 164 -1.15 0.65 8.50
C THR A 164 -1.82 0.26 9.81
N HIS A 165 -2.64 -0.79 9.76
CA HIS A 165 -3.26 -1.40 10.93
C HIS A 165 -2.63 -2.76 11.23
N SER A 166 -2.82 -3.24 12.45
CA SER A 166 -2.27 -4.53 12.88
C SER A 166 -3.16 -5.21 13.89
N CYS A 167 -3.35 -6.51 13.73
CA CYS A 167 -3.96 -7.39 14.71
C CYS A 167 -2.97 -8.46 15.16
N ALA A 168 -3.21 -9.07 16.32
CA ALA A 168 -2.49 -10.27 16.72
C ALA A 168 -2.60 -11.34 15.62
N PHE A 169 -1.50 -12.01 15.29
CA PHE A 169 -1.49 -13.09 14.31
C PHE A 169 -2.47 -14.20 14.71
N GLY A 170 -3.16 -14.78 13.72
CA GLY A 170 -4.26 -15.72 13.96
C GLY A 170 -5.64 -15.05 14.09
N THR A 171 -5.72 -13.72 14.00
CA THR A 171 -7.00 -13.01 13.86
C THR A 171 -7.55 -13.26 12.45
N ASP A 172 -8.75 -13.82 12.33
CA ASP A 172 -9.44 -13.92 11.04
C ASP A 172 -10.06 -12.57 10.65
N PHE A 173 -10.23 -12.33 9.36
CA PHE A 173 -10.77 -11.09 8.81
C PHE A 173 -11.92 -11.35 7.84
N VAL A 174 -12.83 -10.39 7.73
CA VAL A 174 -13.81 -10.31 6.65
C VAL A 174 -13.49 -9.10 5.80
N VAL A 175 -13.30 -9.30 4.50
CA VAL A 175 -13.19 -8.23 3.50
C VAL A 175 -14.49 -8.17 2.72
N THR A 176 -15.12 -7.02 2.65
CA THR A 176 -16.38 -6.84 1.92
C THR A 176 -16.21 -5.81 0.81
N PHE A 177 -16.33 -6.24 -0.44
CA PHE A 177 -16.50 -5.34 -1.58
C PHE A 177 -17.94 -4.84 -1.62
N CYS A 178 -18.13 -3.55 -1.89
CA CYS A 178 -19.42 -2.85 -1.84
C CYS A 178 -20.19 -3.12 -0.53
N PRO A 179 -19.65 -2.75 0.65
CA PRO A 179 -20.27 -3.07 1.94
C PRO A 179 -21.66 -2.43 2.15
N SER A 180 -21.99 -1.38 1.40
CA SER A 180 -23.30 -0.73 1.38
C SER A 180 -24.12 -1.02 0.09
N GLY A 181 -23.75 -2.07 -0.64
CA GLY A 181 -24.14 -2.28 -2.04
C GLY A 181 -23.47 -1.25 -2.97
N ASP A 182 -23.95 -1.14 -4.22
CA ASP A 182 -23.36 -0.21 -5.21
C ASP A 182 -23.70 1.27 -4.97
N ASN A 183 -24.26 1.61 -3.81
CA ASN A 183 -24.69 2.97 -3.48
C ASN A 183 -23.53 3.92 -3.17
N THR A 184 -22.28 3.48 -3.37
CA THR A 184 -21.12 4.35 -3.21
C THR A 184 -21.02 5.27 -4.42
N GLN A 185 -21.16 6.57 -4.19
CA GLN A 185 -21.06 7.58 -5.23
C GLN A 185 -19.69 7.52 -5.88
N GLN A 186 -19.60 6.85 -7.02
CA GLN A 186 -18.52 7.03 -7.96
C GLN A 186 -18.59 8.49 -8.40
N GLN A 187 -17.70 9.33 -7.88
CA GLN A 187 -17.57 10.70 -8.35
C GLN A 187 -17.04 10.63 -9.78
N THR A 188 -17.95 10.54 -10.74
CA THR A 188 -17.64 10.72 -12.15
C THR A 188 -17.09 12.13 -12.31
N THR A 189 -15.79 12.27 -12.47
CA THR A 189 -15.18 13.43 -13.12
C THR A 189 -15.67 13.45 -14.56
N SER A 190 -16.84 14.05 -14.75
CA SER A 190 -17.45 14.25 -16.06
C SER A 190 -16.58 15.22 -16.86
N GLY A 191 -15.69 14.65 -17.69
CA GLY A 191 -15.14 15.34 -18.84
C GLY A 191 -16.31 15.75 -19.73
N SER A 192 -16.52 17.06 -19.85
CA SER A 192 -17.53 17.67 -20.69
C SER A 192 -17.33 17.26 -22.15
N ALA A 193 -18.12 16.30 -22.61
CA ALA A 193 -18.33 16.02 -24.02
C ALA A 193 -19.83 16.07 -24.31
N SER A 194 -20.29 17.27 -24.64
CA SER A 194 -21.65 17.54 -25.10
C SER A 194 -21.93 16.73 -26.38
N THR A 195 -22.84 15.76 -26.29
CA THR A 195 -23.49 15.17 -27.46
C THR A 195 -24.99 15.35 -27.29
N THR A 196 -25.53 16.25 -28.10
CA THR A 196 -26.96 16.47 -28.25
C THR A 196 -27.59 15.23 -28.87
N GLN A 197 -28.41 14.49 -28.11
CA GLN A 197 -29.38 13.56 -28.67
C GLN A 197 -30.77 14.19 -28.61
N ASP A 198 -31.25 14.45 -29.82
CA ASP A 198 -32.61 14.72 -30.24
C ASP A 198 -33.54 13.56 -29.83
N ALA A 199 -34.61 13.88 -29.10
CA ALA A 199 -35.72 12.97 -28.84
C ALA A 199 -37.03 13.75 -28.92
N ALA A 200 -37.65 13.66 -30.09
CA ALA A 200 -39.01 14.09 -30.34
C ALA A 200 -40.00 13.32 -29.46
N GLN A 201 -40.80 14.03 -28.66
CA GLN A 201 -42.12 13.57 -28.25
C GLN A 201 -43.16 14.67 -28.45
N GLN A 202 -44.17 14.29 -29.22
CA GLN A 202 -45.41 15.00 -29.48
C GLN A 202 -46.17 15.29 -28.19
N GLN A 203 -46.62 16.53 -28.00
CA GLN A 203 -47.92 16.79 -27.41
C GLN A 203 -48.57 18.04 -28.00
N THR A 204 -49.86 17.86 -28.28
CA THR A 204 -50.85 18.75 -28.88
C THR A 204 -51.34 19.84 -27.92
N GLY A 205 -51.60 21.06 -28.43
CA GLY A 205 -52.49 21.99 -27.73
C GLY A 205 -52.32 23.49 -27.99
N SER A 206 -52.83 23.96 -29.13
CA SER A 206 -53.49 25.26 -29.41
C SER A 206 -53.10 26.58 -28.70
N ALA A 207 -52.83 27.57 -29.58
CA ALA A 207 -53.25 28.99 -29.56
C ALA A 207 -52.27 30.10 -29.08
N SER A 208 -51.71 30.77 -30.09
CA SER A 208 -51.70 32.24 -30.35
C SER A 208 -51.05 33.19 -29.32
N THR A 209 -49.93 33.83 -29.66
CA THR A 209 -49.88 35.22 -30.16
C THR A 209 -48.45 35.77 -30.31
N THR A 210 -48.26 36.55 -31.37
CA THR A 210 -47.39 37.74 -31.52
C THR A 210 -45.88 37.58 -31.71
N GLN A 211 -45.48 37.85 -32.96
CA GLN A 211 -44.17 38.33 -33.42
C GLN A 211 -43.70 39.56 -32.63
N GLU A 212 -42.42 39.60 -32.26
CA GLU A 212 -41.63 40.82 -32.36
C GLU A 212 -40.21 40.46 -32.79
N GLU A 213 -39.73 41.26 -33.74
CA GLU A 213 -38.55 41.08 -34.57
C GLU A 213 -37.40 41.93 -34.01
N THR A 214 -36.15 41.54 -34.31
CA THR A 214 -34.98 42.46 -34.45
C THR A 214 -34.16 42.80 -33.18
N PRO A 215 -32.83 43.06 -33.25
CA PRO A 215 -31.75 42.48 -34.06
C PRO A 215 -30.55 41.98 -33.22
N ALA A 216 -29.61 41.32 -33.91
CA ALA A 216 -28.24 41.05 -33.46
C ALA A 216 -27.40 42.32 -33.22
N PRO A 217 -26.38 42.24 -32.34
CA PRO A 217 -25.12 42.96 -32.53
C PRO A 217 -23.99 41.93 -32.70
N GLU A 218 -23.41 41.87 -33.90
CA GLU A 218 -22.13 42.51 -34.24
C GLU A 218 -20.92 42.02 -33.44
N THR A 219 -20.13 41.24 -34.17
CA THR A 219 -18.74 40.86 -33.96
C THR A 219 -17.83 42.06 -33.75
N THR A 220 -17.10 42.10 -32.64
CA THR A 220 -15.82 42.81 -32.55
C THR A 220 -14.80 41.98 -31.77
N ALA A 221 -13.77 41.51 -32.47
CA ALA A 221 -12.47 41.15 -31.93
C ALA A 221 -11.43 41.59 -32.99
N PRO A 222 -10.13 41.76 -32.66
CA PRO A 222 -9.50 41.95 -31.36
C PRO A 222 -8.66 43.26 -31.31
N THR A 223 -8.48 43.83 -30.12
CA THR A 223 -7.45 44.88 -29.91
C THR A 223 -6.15 44.20 -29.49
N VAL A 224 -5.18 44.19 -30.40
CA VAL A 224 -3.78 43.87 -30.15
C VAL A 224 -3.22 44.94 -29.21
N THR A 225 -2.65 44.54 -28.07
CA THR A 225 -1.80 45.43 -27.26
C THR A 225 -0.41 44.81 -27.18
N GLU A 226 0.55 45.60 -27.61
CA GLU A 226 1.96 45.27 -27.79
C GLU A 226 2.67 44.93 -26.48
N ALA A 227 3.62 44.00 -26.60
CA ALA A 227 4.71 43.81 -25.67
C ALA A 227 5.72 44.96 -25.76
N PRO A 228 6.41 45.31 -24.67
CA PRO A 228 7.75 45.89 -24.75
C PRO A 228 8.82 44.89 -24.32
N ALA A 229 9.96 45.08 -24.96
CA ALA A 229 11.16 44.26 -24.98
C ALA A 229 11.91 44.16 -23.64
N THR A 230 12.52 42.97 -23.47
CA THR A 230 13.93 42.71 -23.15
C THR A 230 14.79 43.88 -22.65
N GLU A 231 15.29 43.77 -21.41
CA GLU A 231 16.67 44.15 -21.05
C GLU A 231 17.27 43.17 -20.03
N ALA A 232 18.35 42.52 -20.43
CA ALA A 232 19.47 42.00 -19.65
C ALA A 232 20.73 42.32 -20.48
N PRO A 233 21.98 42.36 -19.96
CA PRO A 233 22.47 41.80 -18.69
C PRO A 233 23.44 42.71 -17.91
N ALA A 234 23.80 42.32 -16.68
CA ALA A 234 25.09 42.67 -16.08
C ALA A 234 25.58 41.57 -15.13
N THR A 235 26.72 40.99 -15.51
CA THR A 235 27.67 40.16 -14.75
C THR A 235 28.35 40.94 -13.62
N ASP A 236 28.60 40.32 -12.47
CA ASP A 236 29.97 39.95 -12.04
C ASP A 236 29.96 39.00 -10.82
N SER A 237 31.11 38.38 -10.65
CA SER A 237 31.48 37.13 -10.01
C SER A 237 31.89 37.29 -8.54
N ALA A 238 31.78 36.21 -7.76
CA ALA A 238 32.85 35.84 -6.81
C ALA A 238 32.78 34.34 -6.47
N VAL A 239 33.96 33.73 -6.53
CA VAL A 239 34.32 32.31 -6.40
C VAL A 239 34.83 32.02 -5.00
N GLN A 240 34.57 30.81 -4.47
CA GLN A 240 35.48 29.94 -3.67
C GLN A 240 34.64 28.72 -3.23
N GLN A 241 34.75 27.51 -3.81
CA GLN A 241 35.86 26.56 -3.94
C GLN A 241 36.38 26.00 -2.61
N ALA A 242 35.99 24.76 -2.30
CA ALA A 242 36.86 23.75 -1.70
C ALA A 242 36.33 22.35 -2.03
N SER A 243 37.22 21.54 -2.59
CA SER A 243 36.99 20.19 -3.10
C SER A 243 37.63 19.15 -2.17
N ALA A 244 36.95 18.01 -2.04
CA ALA A 244 37.43 16.63 -2.01
C ALA A 244 38.86 16.26 -1.48
N ALA A 245 38.82 15.36 -0.49
CA ALA A 245 39.37 13.99 -0.50
C ALA A 245 40.87 13.69 -0.22
N SER A 246 40.99 12.57 0.52
CA SER A 246 42.02 11.51 0.46
C SER A 246 43.16 11.52 1.49
N ASP A 247 43.10 10.46 2.31
CA ASP A 247 44.12 9.40 2.48
C ASP A 247 45.53 9.77 2.93
N SER A 248 45.93 9.18 4.07
CA SER A 248 47.22 8.47 4.28
C SER A 248 47.41 8.18 5.76
N GLY A 249 47.65 6.90 6.09
CA GLY A 249 47.91 6.44 7.44
C GLY A 249 49.31 6.75 7.97
N ALA A 250 49.54 6.47 9.26
CA ALA A 250 50.78 5.89 9.83
C ALA A 250 50.72 5.87 11.38
N GLY A 251 50.84 4.65 11.93
CA GLY A 251 51.86 4.29 12.92
C GLY A 251 51.85 4.88 14.34
N LYS A 252 51.55 4.01 15.32
CA LYS A 252 52.30 3.86 16.60
C LYS A 252 51.75 2.62 17.31
N VAL A 253 52.38 1.44 17.21
CA VAL A 253 53.53 0.93 17.96
C VAL A 253 53.48 1.24 19.47
N HIS A 254 52.94 0.30 20.24
CA HIS A 254 53.45 -0.02 21.56
C HIS A 254 53.43 -1.53 21.78
N THR A 255 54.62 -2.08 22.00
CA THR A 255 54.95 -3.46 22.30
C THR A 255 55.45 -3.52 23.75
N GLN A 256 55.46 -4.74 24.29
CA GLN A 256 56.21 -5.28 25.44
C GLN A 256 55.37 -5.42 26.71
N GLU A 257 55.01 -6.66 27.09
CA GLU A 257 55.78 -7.75 27.75
C GLU A 257 55.24 -7.83 29.19
N GLU A 258 55.16 -8.94 29.94
CA GLU A 258 55.86 -10.21 29.93
C GLU A 258 55.16 -11.17 30.93
N GLY A 259 55.41 -12.47 30.78
CA GLY A 259 55.50 -13.44 31.89
C GLY A 259 54.24 -14.25 32.23
N GLU A 260 54.29 -15.54 32.56
CA GLU A 260 55.37 -16.53 32.67
C GLU A 260 54.72 -17.91 33.00
N SER A 261 55.20 -18.98 32.36
CA SER A 261 55.37 -20.42 32.79
C SER A 261 54.26 -21.19 33.57
N GLU A 262 54.02 -22.50 33.50
CA GLU A 262 54.84 -23.74 33.37
C GLU A 262 53.87 -24.92 33.00
N THR A 263 54.17 -25.79 32.01
CA THR A 263 54.73 -27.17 32.12
C THR A 263 53.72 -28.34 32.01
N THR A 264 53.81 -29.16 30.93
CA THR A 264 54.12 -30.63 30.90
C THR A 264 53.84 -31.29 29.52
N SER A 265 54.90 -31.82 28.87
CA SER A 265 55.12 -33.12 28.15
C SER A 265 54.05 -33.82 27.25
N PRO A 266 54.43 -34.77 26.35
CA PRO A 266 54.29 -34.57 24.90
C PRO A 266 53.43 -35.63 24.16
N GLU A 267 53.27 -35.36 22.85
CA GLU A 267 53.08 -36.32 21.75
C GLU A 267 51.69 -36.96 21.56
N VAL A 268 50.92 -36.48 20.57
CA VAL A 268 50.37 -37.30 19.46
C VAL A 268 50.16 -36.39 18.24
N THR A 269 50.80 -36.74 17.13
CA THR A 269 50.58 -36.15 15.80
C THR A 269 49.22 -36.60 15.24
N GLN A 270 48.27 -35.67 15.09
CA GLN A 270 47.16 -35.80 14.15
C GLN A 270 46.94 -34.48 13.43
N SER A 271 47.02 -34.52 12.09
CA SER A 271 46.68 -33.41 11.22
C SER A 271 45.16 -33.29 11.13
N GLU A 272 44.59 -32.28 11.79
CA GLU A 272 43.21 -31.85 11.55
C GLU A 272 43.19 -30.53 10.78
N THR A 273 42.38 -30.53 9.72
CA THR A 273 42.11 -29.39 8.85
C THR A 273 41.20 -28.41 9.58
N THR A 274 41.69 -27.18 9.76
CA THR A 274 40.94 -26.08 10.39
C THR A 274 39.88 -25.55 9.42
N ALA A 275 38.60 -25.63 9.81
CA ALA A 275 37.53 -24.85 9.19
C ALA A 275 37.55 -23.42 9.75
N PRO A 276 37.28 -22.38 8.94
CA PRO A 276 37.32 -21.00 9.42
C PRO A 276 36.11 -20.69 10.32
N GLU A 277 36.43 -20.03 11.42
CA GLU A 277 35.51 -19.41 12.38
C GLU A 277 34.73 -18.25 11.72
N VAL A 278 33.40 -18.33 11.75
CA VAL A 278 32.52 -17.28 11.21
C VAL A 278 32.15 -16.31 12.32
N THR A 279 32.68 -15.10 12.23
CA THR A 279 32.30 -13.96 13.09
C THR A 279 30.83 -13.59 12.84
N PRO A 280 29.98 -13.41 13.88
CA PRO A 280 28.60 -13.00 13.68
C PRO A 280 28.55 -11.52 13.22
N ALA A 281 28.03 -11.31 12.01
CA ALA A 281 27.76 -9.99 11.47
C ALA A 281 26.60 -9.34 12.26
N SER A 282 26.78 -8.08 12.63
CA SER A 282 25.76 -7.22 13.22
C SER A 282 24.55 -7.08 12.29
N THR A 283 23.37 -7.41 12.83
CA THR A 283 22.05 -7.27 12.19
C THR A 283 21.81 -5.84 11.70
N PRO A 284 21.60 -5.59 10.39
CA PRO A 284 21.12 -4.30 9.93
C PRO A 284 19.63 -4.14 10.25
N ALA A 285 19.27 -2.91 10.64
CA ALA A 285 17.89 -2.50 10.90
C ALA A 285 16.97 -2.82 9.70
N ALA A 286 15.75 -3.28 10.00
CA ALA A 286 14.70 -3.57 9.04
C ALA A 286 14.53 -2.42 8.05
N THR A 287 14.92 -2.66 6.80
CA THR A 287 14.70 -1.73 5.70
C THR A 287 13.26 -1.92 5.24
N LYS A 288 12.43 -0.86 5.34
CA LYS A 288 11.05 -0.82 4.83
C LYS A 288 11.03 -1.37 3.39
N SER A 289 10.09 -2.29 3.11
CA SER A 289 9.91 -2.93 1.81
C SER A 289 9.75 -1.84 0.74
N LYS A 290 10.61 -1.94 -0.27
CA LYS A 290 10.56 -1.16 -1.50
C LYS A 290 9.60 -1.94 -2.39
N TYR A 291 8.60 -1.27 -2.98
CA TYR A 291 7.63 -1.80 -3.95
C TYR A 291 6.39 -2.50 -3.37
N CYS A 292 5.30 -1.73 -3.27
CA CYS A 292 4.01 -2.02 -3.93
C CYS A 292 3.40 -0.66 -4.30
N VAL A 293 3.73 -0.18 -5.51
CA VAL A 293 3.04 0.89 -6.26
C VAL A 293 2.95 0.42 -7.70
#